data_AF-U1NIR8-F1
#
_entry.id   AF-U1NIR8-F1
#
_cell.length_a   1.000
_cell.length_b   1.000
_cell.length_c   1.000
_cell.angle_alpha   90.00
_cell.angle_beta   90.00
_cell.angle_gamma   90.00
#
_symmetry.space_group_name_H-M   'P 1'
#
loop_
_entity.id
_entity.type
_entity.pdbx_description
1 polymer ?
#
loop_
_entity_poly.entity_id
_entity_poly.type
_entity_poly.pdbx_seq_one_letter_code
_entity_poly.pdbx_strand_id
1 'polypeptide(L)'
;MSESPQKTALCLDIDGTLYRDGSVFIESISYLPFVQSSHWSPTDRRMLRRAVGLVGGYYGNIWTEKRWQMTLRVVDILQRTGNNKLALSLLDTLRELQARLNSVITSEYSLNSPSTGNYNEMRISLLDKYAKAITTHHRADVRTAVENAISRCTLIDDTTATALEDITTSLSSSELVLITDMPTLIAEMFASEAIAAPVETVVATKFETDQRNRFTGEFQSINKSKMIKVLNKRYNWDRVIAAGDTVRDLEMQSTADQFIAVSGQGRIDEHLQEPYVTASKSNANPIDGSDNVYVPRDVSLGMVLRRAIPP
;
A
#
# COMPACT_ATOMS: atom_id res chain seq x y z
N MET A 1 -27.63 -18.64 -27.44
CA MET A 1 -27.42 -17.23 -27.06
C MET A 1 -26.10 -17.22 -26.31
N SER A 2 -25.07 -16.56 -26.82
CA SER A 2 -23.84 -16.40 -26.04
C SER A 2 -24.12 -15.38 -24.95
N GLU A 3 -23.91 -15.75 -23.68
CA GLU A 3 -23.93 -14.79 -22.57
C GLU A 3 -22.93 -13.67 -22.90
N SER A 4 -23.36 -12.42 -22.69
CA SER A 4 -22.43 -11.29 -22.77
C SER A 4 -21.34 -11.48 -21.71
N PRO A 5 -20.07 -11.22 -22.04
CA PRO A 5 -18.97 -11.43 -21.09
C PRO A 5 -19.22 -10.59 -19.83
N GLN A 6 -19.18 -11.26 -18.66
CA GLN A 6 -19.42 -10.64 -17.36
C GLN A 6 -18.35 -9.56 -17.11
N LYS A 7 -18.79 -8.32 -16.84
CA LYS A 7 -17.90 -7.19 -16.55
C LYS A 7 -17.43 -7.25 -15.10
N THR A 8 -16.16 -7.57 -14.90
CA THR A 8 -15.57 -7.79 -13.56
C THR A 8 -14.64 -6.65 -13.20
N ALA A 9 -14.73 -6.14 -11.98
CA ALA A 9 -13.77 -5.20 -11.44
C ALA A 9 -12.88 -5.86 -10.39
N LEU A 10 -11.58 -5.62 -10.51
CA LEU A 10 -10.59 -6.03 -9.54
C LEU A 10 -10.14 -4.80 -8.74
N CYS A 11 -10.66 -4.65 -7.53
CA CYS A 11 -10.42 -3.52 -6.63
C CYS A 11 -9.35 -3.87 -5.58
N LEU A 12 -8.10 -3.44 -5.79
CA LEU A 12 -6.97 -3.86 -4.96
C LEU A 12 -6.47 -2.72 -4.08
N ASP A 13 -6.23 -2.98 -2.80
CA ASP A 13 -5.32 -2.13 -2.03
C ASP A 13 -3.87 -2.33 -2.50
N ILE A 14 -3.03 -1.33 -2.23
CA ILE A 14 -1.61 -1.35 -2.59
C ILE A 14 -0.77 -1.84 -1.42
N ASP A 15 -0.76 -1.08 -0.32
CA ASP A 15 0.09 -1.37 0.84
C ASP A 15 -0.31 -2.71 1.46
N GLY A 16 0.67 -3.58 1.75
CA GLY A 16 0.45 -4.89 2.35
C GLY A 16 -0.32 -5.91 1.50
N THR A 17 -0.95 -5.48 0.40
CA THR A 17 -1.75 -6.31 -0.51
C THR A 17 -1.01 -6.60 -1.80
N LEU A 18 -0.78 -5.59 -2.65
CA LEU A 18 0.11 -5.69 -3.81
C LEU A 18 1.57 -5.60 -3.37
N TYR A 19 1.89 -4.65 -2.50
CA TYR A 19 3.19 -4.48 -1.87
C TYR A 19 3.24 -5.23 -0.53
N ARG A 20 3.38 -6.56 -0.57
CA ARG A 20 3.16 -7.44 0.61
C ARG A 20 4.15 -7.24 1.77
N ASP A 21 5.35 -6.76 1.49
CA ASP A 21 6.41 -6.72 2.51
C ASP A 21 6.37 -5.47 3.40
N GLY A 22 5.49 -4.51 3.11
CA GLY A 22 5.43 -3.26 3.86
C GLY A 22 4.38 -2.27 3.35
N SER A 23 4.77 -1.01 3.34
CA SER A 23 3.94 0.08 2.83
C SER A 23 4.82 0.97 1.93
N VAL A 24 4.42 1.07 0.67
CA VAL A 24 5.01 1.96 -0.33
C VAL A 24 4.98 3.39 0.17
N PHE A 25 3.91 3.78 0.88
CA PHE A 25 3.83 5.10 1.49
C PHE A 25 4.95 5.32 2.52
N ILE A 26 5.13 4.38 3.45
CA ILE A 26 6.16 4.48 4.49
C ILE A 26 7.57 4.45 3.93
N GLU A 27 7.82 3.58 2.95
CA GLU A 27 9.10 3.55 2.27
C GLU A 27 9.37 4.86 1.54
N SER A 28 8.40 5.36 0.76
CA SER A 28 8.53 6.62 0.03
C SER A 28 8.92 7.76 0.97
N ILE A 29 8.17 7.98 2.06
CA ILE A 29 8.47 9.08 3.00
C ILE A 29 9.79 8.90 3.76
N SER A 30 10.27 7.66 3.90
CA SER A 30 11.58 7.39 4.51
C SER A 30 12.72 7.84 3.60
N TYR A 31 12.55 7.79 2.27
CA TYR A 31 13.55 8.19 1.29
C TYR A 31 13.46 9.68 0.88
N LEU A 32 12.29 10.31 0.98
CA LEU A 32 12.06 11.70 0.53
C LEU A 32 13.17 12.69 0.95
N PRO A 33 13.59 12.77 2.24
CA PRO A 33 14.64 13.69 2.67
C PRO A 33 15.98 13.52 1.95
N PHE A 34 16.21 12.32 1.41
CA PHE A 34 17.50 11.85 0.97
C PHE A 34 17.68 11.90 -0.53
N VAL A 35 16.61 11.66 -1.29
CA VAL A 35 16.62 11.71 -2.77
C VAL A 35 16.61 13.14 -3.32
N GLN A 36 16.16 14.13 -2.54
CA GLN A 36 16.19 15.55 -2.91
C GLN A 36 16.61 16.44 -1.73
N SER A 37 17.85 16.30 -1.27
CA SER A 37 18.25 16.84 0.03
C SER A 37 18.14 18.37 0.17
N SER A 38 18.36 19.11 -0.91
CA SER A 38 18.26 20.58 -0.91
C SER A 38 16.84 21.11 -0.78
N HIS A 39 15.82 20.27 -1.03
CA HIS A 39 14.43 20.71 -1.09
C HIS A 39 13.75 20.65 0.28
N TRP A 40 14.18 19.75 1.17
CA TRP A 40 13.51 19.52 2.46
C TRP A 40 14.12 20.32 3.60
N SER A 41 13.30 21.16 4.23
CA SER A 41 13.70 21.95 5.40
C SER A 41 13.99 21.04 6.61
N PRO A 42 14.76 21.51 7.62
CA PRO A 42 14.95 20.76 8.86
C PRO A 42 13.63 20.40 9.58
N THR A 43 12.58 21.21 9.39
CA THR A 43 11.25 20.96 9.95
C THR A 43 10.54 19.83 9.19
N ASP A 44 10.58 19.85 7.86
CA ASP A 44 9.95 18.83 7.01
C ASP A 44 10.58 17.46 7.28
N ARG A 45 11.92 17.42 7.29
CA ARG A 45 12.70 16.23 7.67
C ARG A 45 12.30 15.67 9.04
N ARG A 46 12.03 16.55 10.00
CA ARG A 46 11.56 16.14 11.34
C ARG A 46 10.15 15.55 11.28
N MET A 47 9.25 16.12 10.48
CA MET A 47 7.90 15.60 10.32
C MET A 47 7.89 14.24 9.64
N LEU A 48 8.67 14.06 8.57
CA LEU A 48 8.83 12.77 7.88
C LEU A 48 9.42 11.69 8.82
N ARG A 49 10.44 12.03 9.62
CA ARG A 49 10.95 11.09 10.64
C ARG A 49 9.91 10.70 11.68
N ARG A 50 9.12 11.67 12.16
CA ARG A 50 8.04 11.41 13.13
C ARG A 50 6.93 10.55 12.52
N ALA A 51 6.63 10.72 11.23
CA ALA A 51 5.69 9.89 10.49
C ALA A 51 6.15 8.42 10.47
N VAL A 52 7.39 8.15 10.06
CA VAL A 52 7.95 6.78 10.09
C VAL A 52 8.03 6.23 11.51
N GLY A 53 8.46 7.05 12.48
CA GLY A 53 8.52 6.66 13.88
C GLY A 53 7.16 6.23 14.45
N LEU A 54 6.09 6.94 14.08
CA LEU A 54 4.73 6.64 14.52
C LEU A 54 4.26 5.26 14.05
N VAL A 55 4.59 4.87 12.81
CA VAL A 55 4.32 3.51 12.32
C VAL A 55 5.14 2.46 13.09
N GLY A 56 6.41 2.76 13.36
CA GLY A 56 7.25 1.90 14.19
C GLY A 56 6.72 1.74 15.62
N GLY A 57 6.11 2.78 16.18
CA GLY A 57 5.44 2.73 17.48
C GLY A 57 4.20 1.86 17.48
N TYR A 58 3.38 1.96 16.42
CA TYR A 58 2.14 1.19 16.27
C TYR A 58 2.37 -0.32 16.14
N TYR A 59 3.29 -0.73 15.25
CA TYR A 59 3.63 -2.15 15.06
C TYR A 59 4.60 -2.70 16.12
N GLY A 60 4.97 -1.89 17.10
CA GLY A 60 5.92 -2.27 18.13
C GLY A 60 5.58 -1.59 19.44
N ASN A 61 6.45 -0.67 19.84
CA ASN A 61 6.27 0.09 21.07
C ASN A 61 7.04 1.42 20.98
N ILE A 62 6.98 2.20 22.05
CA ILE A 62 7.65 3.50 22.16
C ILE A 62 9.16 3.44 21.91
N TRP A 63 9.82 2.30 22.19
CA TRP A 63 11.24 2.12 21.90
C TRP A 63 11.48 1.90 20.41
N THR A 64 10.60 1.16 19.73
CA THR A 64 10.65 0.98 18.27
C THR A 64 10.46 2.33 17.55
N GLU A 65 9.52 3.16 18.01
CA GLU A 65 9.36 4.54 17.51
C GLU A 65 10.66 5.35 17.65
N LYS A 66 11.22 5.41 18.88
CA LYS A 66 12.45 6.16 19.16
C LYS A 66 13.62 5.65 18.33
N ARG A 67 13.76 4.32 18.18
CA ARG A 67 14.81 3.69 17.38
C ARG A 67 14.73 4.16 15.93
N TRP A 68 13.57 4.08 15.30
CA TRP A 68 13.40 4.54 13.92
C TRP A 68 13.69 6.03 13.75
N GLN A 69 13.22 6.88 14.67
CA GLN A 69 13.53 8.31 14.62
C GLN A 69 15.03 8.59 14.76
N MET A 70 15.73 7.85 15.62
CA MET A 70 17.18 7.98 15.80
C MET A 70 17.96 7.47 14.59
N THR A 71 17.59 6.32 14.03
CA THR A 71 18.20 5.78 12.81
C THR A 71 18.12 6.78 11.67
N LEU A 72 16.92 7.30 11.37
CA LEU A 72 16.75 8.29 10.30
C LEU A 72 17.44 9.63 10.60
N ARG A 73 17.63 9.97 11.88
CA ARG A 73 18.43 11.14 12.28
C ARG A 73 19.92 10.93 11.99
N VAL A 74 20.44 9.72 12.23
CA VAL A 74 21.84 9.37 11.88
C VAL A 74 22.03 9.44 10.36
N VAL A 75 21.09 8.90 9.58
CA VAL A 75 21.13 9.00 8.10
C VAL A 75 21.12 10.47 7.65
N ASP A 76 20.28 11.32 8.25
CA ASP A 76 20.23 12.78 7.97
C ASP A 76 21.56 13.48 8.30
N ILE A 77 22.23 13.09 9.38
CA ILE A 77 23.55 13.62 9.72
C ILE A 77 24.59 13.21 8.67
N LEU A 78 24.63 11.93 8.28
CA LEU A 78 25.54 11.43 7.24
C LEU A 78 25.35 12.17 5.91
N GLN A 79 24.10 12.43 5.54
CA GLN A 79 23.79 13.19 4.35
C GLN A 79 24.34 14.63 4.44
N ARG A 80 24.11 15.32 5.57
CA ARG A 80 24.56 16.70 5.76
C ARG A 80 26.08 16.86 5.78
N THR A 81 26.81 15.81 6.14
CA THR A 81 28.28 15.80 6.06
C THR A 81 28.82 15.48 4.66
N GLY A 82 27.96 15.45 3.63
CA GLY A 82 28.33 15.21 2.24
C GLY A 82 28.38 13.72 1.83
N ASN A 83 28.00 12.80 2.73
CA ASN A 83 28.09 11.36 2.48
C ASN A 83 26.76 10.80 1.90
N ASN A 84 26.25 11.43 0.84
CA ASN A 84 24.95 11.09 0.24
C ASN A 84 24.83 9.61 -0.15
N LYS A 85 25.89 9.04 -0.73
CA LYS A 85 25.91 7.62 -1.15
C LYS A 85 25.83 6.66 0.04
N LEU A 86 26.53 6.97 1.14
CA LEU A 86 26.49 6.15 2.35
C LEU A 86 25.13 6.26 3.05
N ALA A 87 24.54 7.46 3.08
CA ALA A 87 23.20 7.66 3.63
C ALA A 87 22.15 6.81 2.89
N LEU A 88 22.15 6.84 1.55
CA LEU A 88 21.25 6.03 0.73
C LEU A 88 21.53 4.52 0.88
N SER A 89 22.79 4.11 0.85
CA SER A 89 23.17 2.69 1.01
C SER A 89 22.76 2.14 2.38
N LEU A 90 22.84 2.95 3.44
CA LEU A 90 22.36 2.57 4.77
C LEU A 90 20.84 2.37 4.77
N LEU A 91 20.08 3.25 4.10
CA LEU A 91 18.62 3.07 3.97
C LEU A 91 18.28 1.81 3.19
N ASP A 92 18.98 1.54 2.08
CA ASP A 92 18.76 0.33 1.29
C ASP A 92 19.05 -0.93 2.12
N THR A 93 20.13 -0.92 2.89
CA THR A 93 20.48 -2.04 3.79
C THR A 93 19.41 -2.24 4.89
N LEU A 94 18.88 -1.15 5.46
CA LEU A 94 17.82 -1.21 6.46
C LEU A 94 16.51 -1.76 5.88
N ARG A 95 16.16 -1.35 4.66
CA ARG A 95 14.99 -1.85 3.93
C ARG A 95 15.12 -3.35 3.66
N GLU A 96 16.26 -3.79 3.11
CA GLU A 96 16.51 -5.21 2.84
C GLU A 96 16.49 -6.05 4.12
N LEU A 97 17.08 -5.54 5.21
CA LEU A 97 17.04 -6.23 6.49
C LEU A 97 15.61 -6.34 7.02
N GLN A 98 14.81 -5.28 6.91
CA GLN A 98 13.40 -5.30 7.32
C GLN A 98 12.57 -6.26 6.49
N ALA A 99 12.73 -6.27 5.16
CA ALA A 99 12.05 -7.23 4.28
C ALA A 99 12.40 -8.69 4.64
N ARG A 100 13.69 -8.97 4.92
CA ARG A 100 14.13 -10.30 5.38
C ARG A 100 13.59 -10.69 6.76
N LEU A 101 13.56 -9.75 7.70
CA LEU A 101 12.98 -10.02 9.02
C LEU A 101 11.48 -10.31 8.91
N ASN A 102 10.78 -9.55 8.08
CA ASN A 102 9.36 -9.76 7.84
C ASN A 102 9.08 -11.12 7.17
N SER A 103 9.95 -11.62 6.30
CA SER A 103 9.76 -12.93 5.65
C SER A 103 10.06 -14.12 6.56
N VAL A 104 10.83 -13.93 7.63
CA VAL A 104 11.25 -15.01 8.56
C VAL A 104 10.43 -15.05 9.85
N ILE A 105 9.93 -13.90 10.33
CA ILE A 105 9.13 -13.84 11.56
C ILE A 105 7.72 -14.37 11.26
N THR A 106 7.42 -15.55 11.80
CA THR A 106 6.06 -16.11 11.83
C THR A 106 5.16 -15.28 12.77
N SER A 107 3.86 -15.18 12.44
CA SER A 107 2.86 -14.42 13.21
C SER A 107 2.81 -14.82 14.69
N GLU A 108 3.13 -16.08 15.00
CA GLU A 108 3.25 -16.64 16.36
C GLU A 108 4.28 -15.92 17.27
N TYR A 109 5.27 -15.22 16.71
CA TYR A 109 6.29 -14.50 17.47
C TYR A 109 6.18 -12.98 17.38
N SER A 110 5.04 -12.45 16.91
CA SER A 110 4.76 -11.02 16.95
C SER A 110 4.57 -10.55 18.40
N LEU A 111 5.68 -10.17 19.04
CA LEU A 111 5.76 -9.81 20.46
C LEU A 111 4.91 -8.60 20.88
N ASN A 112 4.18 -7.96 19.97
CA ASN A 112 3.19 -6.92 20.28
C ASN A 112 2.09 -6.96 19.22
N SER A 113 0.91 -7.54 19.53
CA SER A 113 -0.27 -7.25 18.72
C SER A 113 -0.61 -5.76 18.82
N PRO A 114 -0.90 -5.09 17.70
CA PRO A 114 -1.31 -3.70 17.74
C PRO A 114 -2.50 -3.55 18.68
N SER A 115 -2.48 -2.55 19.56
CA SER A 115 -3.63 -2.26 20.41
C SER A 115 -4.83 -1.97 19.50
N THR A 116 -5.90 -2.76 19.63
CA THR A 116 -7.10 -2.78 18.76
C THR A 116 -7.82 -1.43 18.62
N GLY A 117 -7.42 -0.39 19.36
CA GLY A 117 -8.00 0.96 19.32
C GLY A 117 -7.26 2.01 18.49
N ASN A 118 -6.06 1.78 17.93
CA ASN A 118 -5.18 2.90 17.47
C ASN A 118 -4.83 2.91 15.96
N TYR A 119 -5.33 2.01 15.10
CA TYR A 119 -4.94 2.04 13.67
C TYR A 119 -5.39 3.33 12.96
N ASN A 120 -6.64 3.72 13.14
CA ASN A 120 -7.19 4.91 12.48
C ASN A 120 -6.55 6.20 13.02
N GLU A 121 -6.28 6.28 14.32
CA GLU A 121 -5.57 7.41 14.93
C GLU A 121 -4.14 7.51 14.42
N MET A 122 -3.41 6.39 14.39
CA MET A 122 -2.10 6.26 13.77
C MET A 122 -2.13 6.74 12.31
N ARG A 123 -3.04 6.20 11.48
CA ARG A 123 -3.19 6.57 10.07
C ARG A 123 -3.43 8.07 9.88
N ILE A 124 -4.35 8.66 10.63
CA ILE A 124 -4.65 10.10 10.54
C ILE A 124 -3.43 10.92 10.97
N SER A 125 -2.74 10.52 12.05
CA SER A 125 -1.53 11.20 12.52
C SER A 125 -0.37 11.09 11.52
N LEU A 126 -0.23 9.96 10.84
CA LEU A 126 0.71 9.73 9.75
C LEU A 126 0.44 10.70 8.59
N LEU A 127 -0.81 10.75 8.11
CA LEU A 127 -1.22 11.63 7.03
C LEU A 127 -1.04 13.11 7.41
N ASP A 128 -1.38 13.52 8.63
CA ASP A 128 -1.16 14.88 9.14
C ASP A 128 0.33 15.26 9.17
N LYS A 129 1.22 14.35 9.61
CA LYS A 129 2.67 14.61 9.61
C LYS A 129 3.22 14.71 8.19
N TYR A 130 2.75 13.85 7.28
CA TYR A 130 3.11 13.94 5.88
C TYR A 130 2.60 15.26 5.27
N ALA A 131 1.35 15.64 5.55
CA ALA A 131 0.75 16.90 5.11
C ALA A 131 1.61 18.10 5.53
N LYS A 132 1.99 18.15 6.81
CA LYS A 132 2.87 19.18 7.37
C LYS A 132 4.25 19.21 6.72
N ALA A 133 4.79 18.06 6.34
CA ALA A 133 6.08 17.98 5.67
C ALA A 133 6.03 18.52 4.25
N ILE A 134 4.95 18.24 3.50
CA ILE A 134 4.82 18.66 2.10
C ILE A 134 4.17 20.04 1.93
N THR A 135 3.63 20.63 3.00
CA THR A 135 2.97 21.94 2.94
C THR A 135 3.91 22.98 2.32
N THR A 136 3.38 23.80 1.42
CA THR A 136 4.10 24.80 0.58
C THR A 136 5.01 24.24 -0.51
N HIS A 137 5.33 22.95 -0.51
CA HIS A 137 6.12 22.34 -1.59
C HIS A 137 5.30 22.27 -2.88
N HIS A 138 5.96 22.49 -4.01
CA HIS A 138 5.31 22.37 -5.31
C HIS A 138 5.08 20.90 -5.64
N ARG A 139 3.91 20.58 -6.21
CA ARG A 139 3.50 19.19 -6.51
C ARG A 139 4.51 18.47 -7.40
N ALA A 140 5.12 19.16 -8.36
CA ALA A 140 6.12 18.56 -9.25
C ALA A 140 7.39 18.14 -8.52
N ASP A 141 7.86 18.93 -7.55
CA ASP A 141 9.09 18.62 -6.81
C ASP A 141 8.88 17.36 -5.95
N VAL A 142 7.75 17.30 -5.25
CA VAL A 142 7.36 16.13 -4.47
C VAL A 142 7.16 14.90 -5.37
N ARG A 143 6.58 15.08 -6.58
CA ARG A 143 6.44 14.00 -7.57
C ARG A 143 7.79 13.40 -7.92
N THR A 144 8.76 14.23 -8.31
CA THR A 144 10.11 13.76 -8.66
C THR A 144 10.81 13.12 -7.46
N ALA A 145 10.60 13.63 -6.24
CA ALA A 145 11.15 12.99 -5.04
C ALA A 145 10.53 11.60 -4.81
N VAL A 146 9.21 11.46 -4.96
CA VAL A 146 8.50 10.18 -4.82
C VAL A 146 8.92 9.18 -5.89
N GLU A 147 9.06 9.60 -7.14
CA GLU A 147 9.55 8.77 -8.25
C GLU A 147 10.94 8.18 -7.95
N ASN A 148 11.86 9.01 -7.48
CA ASN A 148 13.20 8.57 -7.08
C ASN A 148 13.17 7.64 -5.85
N ALA A 149 12.17 7.74 -4.99
CA ALA A 149 12.01 6.84 -3.86
C ALA A 149 11.43 5.48 -4.31
N ILE A 150 10.39 5.49 -5.15
CA ILE A 150 9.70 4.29 -5.64
C ILE A 150 10.63 3.43 -6.51
N SER A 151 11.45 4.04 -7.37
CA SER A 151 12.44 3.31 -8.20
C SER A 151 13.49 2.52 -7.40
N ARG A 152 13.56 2.71 -6.08
CA ARG A 152 14.43 1.96 -5.16
C ARG A 152 13.74 0.78 -4.47
N CYS A 153 12.42 0.66 -4.63
CA CYS A 153 11.60 -0.34 -3.97
C CYS A 153 11.38 -1.53 -4.91
N THR A 154 11.26 -2.74 -4.34
CA THR A 154 10.89 -3.94 -5.10
C THR A 154 9.37 -4.09 -5.01
N LEU A 155 8.65 -3.71 -6.05
CA LEU A 155 7.25 -3.27 -5.89
C LEU A 155 6.21 -4.41 -5.85
N ILE A 156 6.28 -5.36 -6.77
CA ILE A 156 5.34 -6.50 -6.80
C ILE A 156 6.11 -7.77 -7.19
N ASP A 157 5.66 -8.93 -6.71
CA ASP A 157 6.24 -10.21 -7.14
C ASP A 157 5.83 -10.55 -8.57
N ASP A 158 6.73 -11.21 -9.32
CA ASP A 158 6.51 -11.55 -10.73
C ASP A 158 5.22 -12.33 -10.95
N THR A 159 4.84 -13.22 -10.02
CA THR A 159 3.62 -14.02 -10.17
C THR A 159 2.36 -13.17 -10.08
N THR A 160 2.33 -12.19 -9.17
CA THR A 160 1.25 -11.19 -9.09
C THR A 160 1.27 -10.26 -10.30
N ALA A 161 2.44 -9.78 -10.73
CA ALA A 161 2.58 -8.92 -11.89
C ALA A 161 2.01 -9.56 -13.17
N THR A 162 2.44 -10.78 -13.48
CA THR A 162 1.96 -11.52 -14.66
C THR A 162 0.46 -11.83 -14.54
N ALA A 163 -0.04 -12.15 -13.35
CA ALA A 163 -1.48 -12.38 -13.17
C ALA A 163 -2.32 -11.15 -13.50
N LEU A 164 -1.90 -9.96 -13.06
CA LEU A 164 -2.60 -8.72 -13.38
C LEU A 164 -2.57 -8.41 -14.88
N GLU A 165 -1.42 -8.62 -15.52
CA GLU A 165 -1.28 -8.47 -16.98
C GLU A 165 -2.18 -9.43 -17.74
N ASP A 166 -2.15 -10.73 -17.40
CA ASP A 166 -2.99 -11.76 -18.03
C ASP A 166 -4.48 -11.40 -17.90
N ILE A 167 -4.94 -11.05 -16.69
CA ILE A 167 -6.34 -10.73 -16.40
C ILE A 167 -6.80 -9.51 -17.21
N THR A 168 -6.01 -8.44 -17.25
CA THR A 168 -6.42 -7.19 -17.90
C THR A 168 -6.26 -7.20 -19.42
N THR A 169 -5.38 -8.06 -19.97
CA THR A 169 -5.14 -8.13 -21.41
C THR A 169 -5.90 -9.26 -22.10
N SER A 170 -6.09 -10.40 -21.42
CA SER A 170 -6.75 -11.57 -21.99
C SER A 170 -8.26 -11.54 -21.78
N LEU A 171 -8.75 -10.83 -20.76
CA LEU A 171 -10.17 -10.71 -20.44
C LEU A 171 -10.64 -9.28 -20.66
N SER A 172 -11.18 -9.05 -21.85
CA SER A 172 -11.66 -7.74 -22.30
C SER A 172 -12.77 -7.12 -21.44
N SER A 173 -13.31 -7.86 -20.48
CA SER A 173 -14.33 -7.42 -19.53
C SER A 173 -13.81 -7.20 -18.10
N SER A 174 -12.50 -7.30 -17.85
CA SER A 174 -11.89 -7.07 -16.53
C SER A 174 -11.25 -5.69 -16.41
N GLU A 175 -11.64 -4.93 -15.38
CA GLU A 175 -11.08 -3.61 -15.08
C GLU A 175 -10.29 -3.63 -13.76
N LEU A 176 -9.02 -3.21 -13.80
CA LEU A 176 -8.17 -3.11 -12.61
C LEU A 176 -8.30 -1.72 -11.98
N VAL A 177 -8.64 -1.69 -10.70
CA VAL A 177 -8.82 -0.47 -9.90
C VAL A 177 -7.96 -0.57 -8.65
N LEU A 178 -7.19 0.48 -8.36
CA LEU A 178 -6.43 0.57 -7.10
C LEU A 178 -7.18 1.45 -6.10
N ILE A 179 -7.37 0.97 -4.86
CA ILE A 179 -8.10 1.70 -3.81
C ILE A 179 -7.31 1.66 -2.51
N THR A 180 -6.74 2.79 -2.13
CA THR A 180 -5.73 2.84 -1.06
C THR A 180 -5.82 4.10 -0.20
N ASP A 181 -5.41 4.02 1.07
CA ASP A 181 -5.38 5.18 1.96
C ASP A 181 -4.13 6.05 1.80
N MET A 182 -3.13 5.61 1.03
CA MET A 182 -1.94 6.41 0.76
C MET A 182 -2.28 7.67 -0.05
N PRO A 183 -1.38 8.67 -0.07
CA PRO A 183 -1.55 9.86 -0.91
C PRO A 183 -1.69 9.52 -2.40
N THR A 184 -2.62 10.18 -3.11
CA THR A 184 -2.87 9.96 -4.55
C THR A 184 -1.61 10.02 -5.39
N LEU A 185 -0.75 11.00 -5.15
CA LEU A 185 0.50 11.15 -5.89
C LEU A 185 1.44 9.93 -5.73
N ILE A 186 1.45 9.27 -4.57
CA ILE A 186 2.26 8.07 -4.34
C ILE A 186 1.61 6.86 -4.99
N ALA A 187 0.29 6.72 -4.86
CA ALA A 187 -0.47 5.62 -5.47
C ALA A 187 -0.37 5.62 -7.01
N GLU A 188 -0.51 6.80 -7.64
CA GLU A 188 -0.37 6.95 -9.09
C GLU A 188 1.03 6.59 -9.58
N MET A 189 2.07 7.01 -8.85
CA MET A 189 3.45 6.67 -9.20
C MET A 189 3.76 5.19 -8.98
N PHE A 190 3.21 4.58 -7.92
CA PHE A 190 3.31 3.13 -7.74
C PHE A 190 2.64 2.41 -8.90
N ALA A 191 1.42 2.80 -9.27
CA ALA A 191 0.68 2.19 -10.37
C ALA A 191 1.48 2.25 -11.68
N SER A 192 2.09 3.39 -12.00
CA SER A 192 2.85 3.55 -13.24
C SER A 192 4.17 2.78 -13.29
N GLU A 193 4.85 2.64 -12.14
CA GLU A 193 6.17 1.99 -12.06
C GLU A 193 6.08 0.48 -11.80
N ALA A 194 5.09 0.05 -11.01
CA ALA A 194 4.99 -1.34 -10.56
C ALA A 194 4.11 -2.20 -11.48
N ILE A 195 3.10 -1.62 -12.12
CA ILE A 195 2.04 -2.38 -12.78
C ILE A 195 2.07 -2.09 -14.29
N ALA A 196 2.52 -3.08 -15.07
CA ALA A 196 2.48 -3.00 -16.53
C ALA A 196 1.04 -3.11 -17.09
N ALA A 197 0.15 -3.77 -16.36
CA ALA A 197 -1.26 -3.91 -16.68
C ALA A 197 -1.97 -2.55 -16.73
N PRO A 198 -2.94 -2.33 -17.66
CA PRO A 198 -3.76 -1.13 -17.65
C PRO A 198 -4.55 -0.99 -16.34
N VAL A 199 -4.25 0.07 -15.58
CA VAL A 199 -5.03 0.47 -14.39
C VAL A 199 -6.09 1.46 -14.84
N GLU A 200 -7.38 1.09 -14.71
CA GLU A 200 -8.52 1.93 -15.11
C GLU A 200 -8.60 3.18 -14.23
N THR A 201 -8.45 3.03 -12.92
CA THR A 201 -8.44 4.17 -12.01
C THR A 201 -7.71 3.91 -10.70
N VAL A 202 -7.15 4.98 -10.13
CA VAL A 202 -6.51 4.99 -8.81
C VAL A 202 -7.31 5.89 -7.89
N VAL A 203 -7.87 5.31 -6.83
CA VAL A 203 -8.60 6.02 -5.78
C VAL A 203 -7.77 6.03 -4.52
N ALA A 204 -7.42 7.24 -4.07
CA ALA A 204 -6.44 7.43 -3.01
C ALA A 204 -6.71 8.71 -2.21
N THR A 205 -6.03 8.88 -1.06
CA THR A 205 -6.16 10.08 -0.23
C THR A 205 -5.66 11.31 -0.98
N LYS A 206 -6.56 12.26 -1.23
CA LYS A 206 -6.26 13.47 -1.99
C LYS A 206 -5.69 14.56 -1.09
N PHE A 207 -4.53 15.08 -1.43
CA PHE A 207 -3.94 16.27 -0.80
C PHE A 207 -4.24 17.49 -1.67
N GLU A 208 -4.76 18.55 -1.06
CA GLU A 208 -5.15 19.75 -1.78
C GLU A 208 -3.94 20.60 -2.17
N THR A 209 -4.05 21.25 -3.33
CA THR A 209 -3.07 22.19 -3.83
C THR A 209 -3.71 23.54 -4.08
N ASP A 210 -2.94 24.61 -3.84
CA ASP A 210 -3.35 25.97 -4.19
C ASP A 210 -3.28 26.21 -5.72
N GLN A 211 -3.64 27.43 -6.14
CA GLN A 211 -3.61 27.85 -7.55
C GLN A 211 -2.20 27.85 -8.18
N ARG A 212 -1.15 27.73 -7.36
CA ARG A 212 0.25 27.64 -7.79
C ARG A 212 0.77 26.21 -7.72
N ASN A 213 -0.12 25.21 -7.62
CA ASN A 213 0.21 23.80 -7.49
C ASN A 213 1.10 23.48 -6.27
N ARG A 214 0.98 24.26 -5.18
CA ARG A 214 1.66 23.96 -3.91
C ARG A 214 0.70 23.30 -2.94
N PHE A 215 1.17 22.31 -2.19
CA PHE A 215 0.33 21.64 -1.21
C PHE A 215 -0.09 22.58 -0.09
N THR A 216 -1.38 22.57 0.26
CA THR A 216 -1.94 23.40 1.35
C THR A 216 -1.75 22.76 2.72
N GLY A 217 -1.47 21.46 2.77
CA GLY A 217 -1.47 20.66 4.00
C GLY A 217 -2.85 20.09 4.37
N GLU A 218 -3.89 20.41 3.60
CA GLU A 218 -5.21 19.80 3.75
C GLU A 218 -5.30 18.51 2.93
N PHE A 219 -6.05 17.52 3.44
CA PHE A 219 -6.28 16.28 2.73
C PHE A 219 -7.67 15.71 3.00
N GLN A 220 -8.17 14.97 2.03
CA GLN A 220 -9.41 14.22 2.10
C GLN A 220 -9.11 12.72 2.03
N SER A 221 -9.29 12.02 3.16
CA SER A 221 -9.25 10.56 3.18
C SER A 221 -10.41 9.96 2.39
N ILE A 222 -10.19 8.78 1.82
CA ILE A 222 -11.23 8.02 1.14
C ILE A 222 -12.00 7.12 2.13
N ASN A 223 -13.17 6.68 1.69
CA ASN A 223 -13.86 5.54 2.27
C ASN A 223 -13.98 4.48 1.17
N LYS A 224 -13.28 3.34 1.33
CA LYS A 224 -13.06 2.40 0.24
C LYS A 224 -14.38 1.80 -0.27
N SER A 225 -15.26 1.37 0.62
CA SER A 225 -16.57 0.80 0.27
C SER A 225 -17.47 1.79 -0.47
N LYS A 226 -17.53 3.06 -0.02
CA LYS A 226 -18.26 4.11 -0.71
C LYS A 226 -17.70 4.37 -2.11
N MET A 227 -16.38 4.32 -2.27
CA MET A 227 -15.74 4.51 -3.58
C MET A 227 -16.04 3.35 -4.53
N ILE A 228 -15.98 2.10 -4.07
CA ILE A 228 -16.41 0.93 -4.87
C ILE A 228 -17.84 1.11 -5.36
N LYS A 229 -18.78 1.51 -4.48
CA LYS A 229 -20.18 1.78 -4.88
C LYS A 229 -20.31 2.87 -5.93
N VAL A 230 -19.52 3.95 -5.83
CA VAL A 230 -19.54 5.05 -6.81
C VAL A 230 -18.98 4.58 -8.16
N LEU A 231 -17.87 3.84 -8.15
CA LEU A 231 -17.27 3.33 -9.37
C LEU A 231 -18.17 2.27 -10.02
N ASN A 232 -18.76 1.34 -9.26
CA ASN A 232 -19.68 0.35 -9.81
C ASN A 232 -20.87 1.02 -10.52
N LYS A 233 -21.46 2.08 -9.92
CA LYS A 233 -22.53 2.86 -10.59
C LYS A 233 -22.08 3.53 -11.89
N ARG A 234 -20.80 3.90 -11.99
CA ARG A 234 -20.25 4.58 -13.17
C ARG A 234 -19.90 3.59 -14.29
N TYR A 235 -19.30 2.46 -13.92
CA TYR A 235 -18.75 1.49 -14.87
C TYR A 235 -19.67 0.31 -15.13
N ASN A 236 -20.74 0.15 -14.34
CA ASN A 236 -21.74 -0.90 -14.42
C ASN A 236 -21.10 -2.30 -14.41
N TRP A 237 -20.38 -2.61 -13.33
CA TRP A 237 -19.75 -3.92 -13.15
C TRP A 237 -20.80 -4.95 -12.72
N ASP A 238 -20.73 -6.13 -13.32
CA ASP A 238 -21.55 -7.28 -12.98
C ASP A 238 -20.98 -8.05 -11.78
N ARG A 239 -19.66 -7.89 -11.53
CA ARG A 239 -18.95 -8.53 -10.43
C ARG A 239 -17.82 -7.63 -9.91
N VAL A 240 -17.64 -7.60 -8.60
CA VAL A 240 -16.56 -6.89 -7.91
C VAL A 240 -15.78 -7.87 -7.05
N ILE A 241 -14.48 -7.96 -7.31
CA ILE A 241 -13.52 -8.69 -6.49
C ILE A 241 -12.65 -7.65 -5.81
N ALA A 242 -12.57 -7.67 -4.48
CA ALA A 242 -11.75 -6.75 -3.72
C ALA A 242 -10.66 -7.48 -2.93
N ALA A 243 -9.49 -6.89 -2.78
CA ALA A 243 -8.42 -7.45 -1.96
C ALA A 243 -7.78 -6.40 -1.05
N GLY A 244 -7.42 -6.82 0.17
CA GLY A 244 -6.80 -5.95 1.16
C GLY A 244 -6.15 -6.74 2.31
N ASP A 245 -5.35 -6.07 3.13
CA ASP A 245 -4.56 -6.70 4.20
C ASP A 245 -4.78 -6.11 5.60
N THR A 246 -5.63 -5.09 5.72
CA THR A 246 -5.96 -4.44 7.00
C THR A 246 -7.43 -4.59 7.38
N VAL A 247 -7.74 -4.32 8.64
CA VAL A 247 -9.13 -4.18 9.15
C VAL A 247 -9.92 -3.13 8.37
N ARG A 248 -9.26 -2.09 7.85
CA ARG A 248 -9.91 -1.03 7.08
C ARG A 248 -10.35 -1.53 5.70
N ASP A 249 -9.65 -2.52 5.16
CA ASP A 249 -10.02 -3.16 3.90
C ASP A 249 -11.23 -4.07 4.02
N LEU A 250 -11.54 -4.56 5.23
CA LEU A 250 -12.80 -5.27 5.49
C LEU A 250 -14.02 -4.41 5.15
N GLU A 251 -13.89 -3.08 5.10
CA GLU A 251 -14.97 -2.24 4.58
C GLU A 251 -15.33 -2.60 3.12
N MET A 252 -14.34 -2.96 2.30
CA MET A 252 -14.53 -3.38 0.91
C MET A 252 -15.30 -4.70 0.79
N GLN A 253 -15.17 -5.59 1.78
CA GLN A 253 -15.87 -6.88 1.85
C GLN A 253 -17.38 -6.71 1.70
N SER A 254 -17.97 -5.68 2.34
CA SER A 254 -19.41 -5.41 2.28
C SER A 254 -19.95 -5.00 0.91
N THR A 255 -19.05 -4.75 -0.05
CA THR A 255 -19.37 -4.24 -1.39
C THR A 255 -18.86 -5.13 -2.51
N ALA A 256 -18.02 -6.10 -2.20
CA ALA A 256 -17.47 -7.03 -3.16
C ALA A 256 -18.32 -8.30 -3.18
N ASP A 257 -18.45 -8.91 -4.36
CA ASP A 257 -18.99 -10.25 -4.51
C ASP A 257 -18.00 -11.30 -4.01
N GLN A 258 -16.70 -10.96 -4.05
CA GLN A 258 -15.64 -11.76 -3.43
C GLN A 258 -14.58 -10.87 -2.79
N PHE A 259 -14.25 -11.15 -1.54
CA PHE A 259 -13.18 -10.48 -0.81
C PHE A 259 -11.99 -11.41 -0.59
N ILE A 260 -10.81 -10.92 -0.95
CA ILE A 260 -9.53 -11.62 -0.82
C ILE A 260 -8.74 -10.93 0.31
N ALA A 261 -8.77 -11.53 1.50
CA ALA A 261 -8.00 -11.11 2.65
C ALA A 261 -6.54 -11.58 2.50
N VAL A 262 -5.61 -10.66 2.31
CA VAL A 262 -4.20 -10.97 2.10
C VAL A 262 -3.44 -10.88 3.42
N SER A 263 -2.64 -11.90 3.73
CA SER A 263 -1.73 -11.89 4.87
C SER A 263 -0.54 -10.94 4.62
N GLY A 264 -0.81 -9.64 4.70
CA GLY A 264 0.18 -8.55 4.66
C GLY A 264 0.63 -8.12 6.06
N GLN A 265 1.07 -6.86 6.18
CA GLN A 265 1.50 -6.28 7.46
C GLN A 265 0.33 -5.76 8.30
N GLY A 266 -0.85 -5.57 7.69
CA GLY A 266 -2.07 -5.08 8.32
C GLY A 266 -2.78 -6.07 9.24
N ARG A 267 -2.33 -7.33 9.28
CA ARG A 267 -2.82 -8.41 10.16
C ARG A 267 -4.34 -8.63 10.09
N ILE A 268 -4.90 -8.60 8.88
CA ILE A 268 -6.33 -8.87 8.65
C ILE A 268 -6.77 -10.25 9.17
N ASP A 269 -5.85 -11.21 9.31
CA ASP A 269 -6.09 -12.55 9.84
C ASP A 269 -6.65 -12.56 11.27
N GLU A 270 -6.26 -11.60 12.12
CA GLU A 270 -6.80 -11.48 13.48
C GLU A 270 -8.27 -11.00 13.51
N HIS A 271 -8.78 -10.51 12.39
CA HIS A 271 -10.06 -9.82 12.30
C HIS A 271 -11.03 -10.43 11.30
N LEU A 272 -10.57 -11.42 10.51
CA LEU A 272 -11.40 -12.10 9.53
C LEU A 272 -12.42 -13.00 10.23
N GLN A 273 -13.69 -12.84 9.88
CA GLN A 273 -14.78 -13.65 10.42
C GLN A 273 -15.08 -14.82 9.47
N GLU A 274 -15.23 -16.02 10.02
CA GLU A 274 -15.69 -17.21 9.29
C GLU A 274 -17.13 -17.01 8.79
N PRO A 275 -17.51 -17.58 7.62
CA PRO A 275 -16.73 -18.53 6.82
C PRO A 275 -15.75 -17.87 5.83
N TYR A 276 -14.54 -18.41 5.71
CA TYR A 276 -13.61 -18.12 4.63
C TYR A 276 -12.83 -19.36 4.17
N VAL A 277 -12.36 -19.35 2.92
CA VAL A 277 -11.47 -20.40 2.39
C VAL A 277 -10.02 -19.94 2.45
N THR A 278 -9.14 -20.76 3.03
CA THR A 278 -7.71 -20.49 3.02
C THR A 278 -7.06 -21.02 1.75
N ALA A 279 -6.43 -20.13 0.97
CA ALA A 279 -5.65 -20.48 -0.20
C ALA A 279 -4.40 -21.29 0.21
N SER A 280 -4.03 -22.29 -0.59
CA SER A 280 -2.84 -23.09 -0.36
C SER A 280 -2.08 -23.31 -1.67
N LYS A 281 -0.76 -23.50 -1.59
CA LYS A 281 0.10 -23.82 -2.75
C LYS A 281 -0.34 -25.10 -3.47
N SER A 282 -0.80 -26.09 -2.72
CA SER A 282 -1.17 -27.42 -3.19
C SER A 282 -2.61 -27.53 -3.68
N ASN A 283 -3.49 -26.59 -3.31
CA ASN A 283 -4.91 -26.67 -3.65
C ASN A 283 -5.53 -25.27 -3.71
N ALA A 284 -5.44 -24.64 -4.88
CA ALA A 284 -6.08 -23.35 -5.17
C ALA A 284 -7.54 -23.49 -5.68
N ASN A 285 -8.05 -24.72 -5.81
CA ASN A 285 -9.37 -25.00 -6.36
C ASN A 285 -10.59 -24.63 -5.48
N PRO A 286 -10.55 -24.58 -4.12
CA PRO A 286 -11.75 -24.26 -3.34
C PRO A 286 -12.08 -22.75 -3.30
N ILE A 287 -11.31 -21.92 -4.01
CA ILE A 287 -11.48 -20.46 -4.06
C ILE A 287 -12.65 -20.04 -4.95
N ASP A 288 -13.02 -20.90 -5.91
CA ASP A 288 -14.12 -20.67 -6.83
C ASP A 288 -15.47 -20.69 -6.09
N GLY A 289 -16.28 -19.66 -6.30
CA GLY A 289 -17.58 -19.50 -5.63
C GLY A 289 -17.55 -19.16 -4.13
N SER A 290 -16.38 -18.91 -3.54
CA SER A 290 -16.28 -18.48 -2.13
C SER A 290 -16.32 -16.96 -2.01
N ASP A 291 -17.24 -16.42 -1.19
CA ASP A 291 -17.35 -14.98 -0.94
C ASP A 291 -16.10 -14.40 -0.25
N ASN A 292 -15.42 -15.19 0.59
CA ASN A 292 -14.25 -14.76 1.34
C ASN A 292 -13.09 -15.75 1.19
N VAL A 293 -11.92 -15.22 0.86
CA VAL A 293 -10.70 -16.00 0.62
C VAL A 293 -9.58 -15.40 1.44
N TYR A 294 -8.90 -16.21 2.24
CA TYR A 294 -7.68 -15.82 2.94
C TYR A 294 -6.44 -16.28 2.17
N VAL A 295 -5.48 -15.39 1.97
CA VAL A 295 -4.22 -15.64 1.24
C VAL A 295 -3.05 -15.58 2.21
N PRO A 296 -2.53 -16.74 2.67
CA PRO A 296 -1.35 -16.78 3.54
C PRO A 296 -0.13 -16.11 2.91
N ARG A 297 0.84 -15.75 3.75
CA ARG A 297 2.06 -15.03 3.31
C ARG A 297 2.87 -15.82 2.27
N ASP A 298 2.88 -17.14 2.38
CA ASP A 298 3.68 -17.99 1.51
C ASP A 298 3.01 -18.28 0.15
N VAL A 299 1.73 -17.92 -0.04
CA VAL A 299 0.99 -18.07 -1.29
C VAL A 299 0.95 -16.74 -2.04
N SER A 300 1.40 -16.68 -3.31
CA SER A 300 1.33 -15.45 -4.12
C SER A 300 -0.12 -15.03 -4.39
N LEU A 301 -0.39 -13.73 -4.30
CA LEU A 301 -1.69 -13.16 -4.63
C LEU A 301 -2.07 -13.44 -6.10
N GLY A 302 -1.10 -13.36 -7.02
CA GLY A 302 -1.33 -13.67 -8.44
C GLY A 302 -1.91 -15.07 -8.70
N MET A 303 -1.52 -16.07 -7.90
CA MET A 303 -2.10 -17.42 -8.02
C MET A 303 -3.60 -17.44 -7.68
N VAL A 304 -4.02 -16.63 -6.71
CA VAL A 304 -5.41 -16.52 -6.26
C VAL A 304 -6.22 -15.70 -7.26
N LEU A 305 -5.66 -14.58 -7.74
CA LEU A 305 -6.33 -13.70 -8.71
C LEU A 305 -6.70 -14.42 -10.01
N ARG A 306 -5.79 -15.23 -10.57
CA ARG A 306 -6.06 -16.03 -11.79
C ARG A 306 -7.18 -17.06 -11.62
N ARG A 307 -7.52 -17.42 -10.39
CA ARG A 307 -8.61 -18.37 -10.09
C ARG A 307 -9.91 -17.65 -9.78
N ALA A 308 -9.83 -16.51 -9.10
CA ALA A 308 -10.97 -15.66 -8.79
C ALA A 308 -11.63 -15.12 -10.07
N ILE A 309 -10.83 -14.87 -11.11
CA ILE A 309 -11.26 -14.41 -12.44
C ILE A 309 -10.87 -15.49 -13.47
N PRO A 310 -11.72 -16.50 -13.72
CA PRO A 310 -11.45 -17.49 -14.75
C PRO A 310 -11.46 -16.84 -16.14
N PRO A 311 -10.69 -17.39 -17.10
CA PRO A 311 -10.62 -16.88 -18.47
C PRO A 311 -11.90 -17.06 -19.28
#